data_AF-A0AAW1MPA9-F1
#
_entry.id   AF-A0AAW1MPA9-F1
#
_cell.length_a   1.000
_cell.length_b   1.000
_cell.length_c   1.000
_cell.angle_alpha   90.00
_cell.angle_beta   90.00
_cell.angle_gamma   90.00
#
_symmetry.space_group_name_H-M   'P 1'
#
loop_
_entity.id
_entity.type
_entity.pdbx_description
1 polymer ?
#
loop_
_entity_poly.entity_id
_entity_poly.type
_entity_poly.pdbx_seq_one_letter_code
_entity_poly.pdbx_strand_id
1 'polypeptide(L)'
;MPVGEDSSPIGTPSDRRQALTSPVQDFELFEDEGALFGDTSQADPIENEEDGEELFGDNMENDYRPMPGLDRYDIDNLDEEEYDIMSENDRRAAEEELRRRDREMGITRRDDRELFYDKSDEEEEPQHKRRRAEKGESYRW
;
A
#
# COMPACT_ATOMS: atom_id res chain seq x y z
N MET A 1 -54.67 -32.74 -13.38
CA MET A 1 -53.55 -32.39 -14.28
C MET A 1 -52.33 -32.15 -13.40
N PRO A 2 -51.34 -33.05 -13.36
CA PRO A 2 -50.08 -32.82 -12.67
C PRO A 2 -49.12 -32.01 -13.56
N VAL A 3 -48.41 -31.03 -12.99
CA VAL A 3 -47.33 -30.30 -13.67
C VAL A 3 -46.00 -30.97 -13.33
N GLY A 4 -45.23 -31.27 -14.37
CA GLY A 4 -43.96 -31.98 -14.31
C GLY A 4 -42.83 -31.12 -13.77
N GLU A 5 -41.89 -31.85 -13.20
CA GLU A 5 -40.61 -31.46 -12.65
C GLU A 5 -39.61 -31.24 -13.80
N ASP A 6 -38.97 -30.09 -13.89
CA ASP A 6 -37.73 -29.93 -14.67
C ASP A 6 -36.61 -29.48 -13.73
N SER A 7 -35.88 -30.49 -13.25
CA SER A 7 -34.68 -30.36 -12.42
C SER A 7 -33.48 -30.14 -13.33
N SER A 8 -32.97 -28.91 -13.42
CA SER A 8 -31.69 -28.64 -14.07
C SER A 8 -30.55 -29.31 -13.29
N PRO A 9 -29.62 -30.02 -13.96
CA PRO A 9 -28.57 -30.76 -13.28
C PRO A 9 -27.53 -29.82 -12.65
N ILE A 10 -27.17 -30.11 -11.40
CA ILE A 10 -26.12 -29.41 -10.67
C ILE A 10 -24.78 -29.70 -11.34
N GLY A 11 -24.24 -28.72 -12.07
CA GLY A 11 -22.93 -28.82 -12.70
C GLY A 11 -21.85 -28.81 -11.62
N THR A 12 -21.09 -29.90 -11.52
CA THR A 12 -19.91 -30.00 -10.66
C THR A 12 -18.88 -28.93 -11.04
N PRO A 13 -18.36 -28.12 -10.11
CA PRO A 13 -17.25 -27.22 -10.41
C PRO A 13 -15.93 -28.00 -10.34
N SER A 14 -15.66 -28.81 -11.36
CA SER A 14 -14.30 -29.25 -11.62
C SER A 14 -13.69 -28.27 -12.62
N ASP A 15 -12.49 -27.79 -12.30
CA ASP A 15 -11.55 -27.24 -13.27
C ASP A 15 -11.61 -25.72 -13.60
N ARG A 16 -11.68 -24.86 -12.57
CA ARG A 16 -11.25 -23.45 -12.70
C ARG A 16 -10.59 -22.86 -11.46
N ARG A 17 -9.97 -23.69 -10.61
CA ARG A 17 -9.19 -23.25 -9.44
C ARG A 17 -7.68 -23.41 -9.61
N GLN A 18 -7.23 -23.95 -10.75
CA GLN A 18 -5.82 -24.27 -10.99
C GLN A 18 -4.97 -23.08 -11.50
N ALA A 19 -5.56 -21.88 -11.66
CA ALA A 19 -4.86 -20.72 -12.22
C ALA A 19 -4.73 -19.53 -11.25
N LEU A 20 -5.02 -19.71 -9.97
CA LEU A 20 -4.88 -18.67 -8.93
C LEU A 20 -4.15 -19.22 -7.71
N THR A 21 -2.87 -19.51 -7.89
CA THR A 21 -1.94 -19.74 -6.77
C THR A 21 -0.55 -19.44 -7.34
N SER A 22 0.05 -18.35 -6.88
CA SER A 22 1.52 -18.29 -6.82
C SER A 22 1.98 -19.60 -6.16
N PRO A 23 3.07 -20.25 -6.60
CA PRO A 23 3.64 -21.38 -5.88
C PRO A 23 3.68 -21.04 -4.40
N VAL A 24 3.25 -21.95 -3.53
CA VAL A 24 3.46 -21.83 -2.09
C VAL A 24 4.95 -21.59 -1.93
N GLN A 25 5.35 -20.34 -1.68
CA GLN A 25 6.67 -20.08 -1.16
C GLN A 25 6.65 -20.74 0.21
N ASP A 26 7.60 -21.64 0.45
CA ASP A 26 7.94 -22.04 1.81
C ASP A 26 8.52 -20.79 2.48
N PHE A 27 7.63 -19.90 2.91
CA PHE A 27 7.97 -18.85 3.83
C PHE A 27 8.30 -19.55 5.14
N GLU A 28 9.52 -19.35 5.64
CA GLU A 28 9.81 -19.64 7.04
C GLU A 28 8.70 -18.97 7.86
N LEU A 29 7.88 -19.76 8.57
CA LEU A 29 6.95 -19.22 9.56
C LEU A 29 7.82 -18.38 10.48
N PHE A 30 7.60 -17.06 10.45
CA PHE A 30 8.40 -16.04 11.09
C PHE A 30 8.86 -16.54 12.46
N GLU A 31 10.11 -17.00 12.55
CA GLU A 31 10.58 -17.74 13.74
C GLU A 31 10.75 -16.78 14.93
N ASP A 32 10.70 -15.47 14.68
CA ASP A 32 10.75 -14.44 15.71
C ASP A 32 10.03 -13.16 15.26
N GLU A 33 8.71 -13.11 15.42
CA GLU A 33 7.93 -11.87 15.31
C GLU A 33 8.37 -10.81 16.36
N GLY A 34 9.01 -11.25 17.45
CA GLY A 34 9.56 -10.38 18.50
C GLY A 34 10.78 -9.57 18.06
N ALA A 35 11.58 -10.07 17.11
CA ALA A 35 12.68 -9.30 16.53
C ALA A 35 12.21 -8.13 15.65
N LEU A 36 11.01 -8.26 15.04
CA LEU A 36 10.44 -7.23 14.17
C LEU A 36 9.76 -6.11 14.95
N PHE A 37 9.02 -6.45 16.00
CA PHE A 37 8.29 -5.47 16.81
C PHE A 37 9.10 -4.92 18.00
N GLY A 38 10.30 -5.46 18.25
CA GLY A 38 11.01 -5.20 19.49
C GLY A 38 10.22 -5.76 20.68
N ASP A 39 10.88 -5.86 21.83
CA ASP A 39 10.22 -6.31 23.05
C ASP A 39 9.10 -5.35 23.46
N THR A 40 7.86 -5.63 23.03
CA THR A 40 6.68 -4.83 23.38
C THR A 40 6.34 -4.94 24.86
N SER A 41 7.01 -5.81 25.63
CA SER A 41 6.87 -5.85 27.08
C SER A 41 7.52 -4.64 27.77
N GLN A 42 8.34 -3.88 27.04
CA GLN A 42 8.91 -2.60 27.46
C GLN A 42 8.19 -1.40 26.81
N ALA A 43 6.95 -1.57 26.36
CA ALA A 43 6.07 -0.42 26.21
C ALA A 43 5.87 0.16 27.62
N ASP A 44 6.54 1.28 27.92
CA ASP A 44 6.25 2.07 29.11
C ASP A 44 4.73 2.23 29.21
N PRO A 45 4.10 1.92 30.36
CA PRO A 45 2.66 2.12 30.52
C PRO A 45 2.40 3.58 30.19
N ILE A 46 1.67 3.80 29.09
CA ILE A 46 1.48 5.14 28.54
C ILE A 46 0.77 5.92 29.64
N GLU A 47 1.46 6.86 30.27
CA GLU A 47 0.99 7.68 31.39
C GLU A 47 -0.23 8.58 31.03
N ASN A 48 -0.81 8.37 29.84
CA ASN A 48 -1.99 9.01 29.29
C ASN A 48 -3.17 8.05 29.04
N GLU A 49 -3.08 6.77 29.42
CA GLU A 49 -4.22 5.83 29.34
C GLU A 49 -5.39 6.23 30.26
N GLU A 50 -5.15 7.02 31.31
CA GLU A 50 -6.19 7.45 32.25
C GLU A 50 -7.21 8.46 31.68
N ASP A 51 -6.91 9.14 30.56
CA ASP A 51 -7.79 10.14 29.92
C ASP A 51 -8.32 9.69 28.54
N GLY A 52 -8.03 8.45 28.13
CA GLY A 52 -8.55 7.85 26.89
C GLY A 52 -9.93 7.21 27.07
N GLU A 53 -10.66 7.00 25.97
CA GLU A 53 -11.88 6.18 25.97
C GLU A 53 -11.52 4.69 25.90
N GLU A 54 -12.12 3.87 26.77
CA GLU A 54 -11.99 2.40 26.73
C GLU A 54 -12.82 1.82 25.58
N LEU A 55 -12.15 1.28 24.55
CA LEU A 55 -12.80 0.71 23.36
C LEU A 55 -13.21 -0.76 23.55
N PHE A 56 -12.66 -1.46 24.55
CA PHE A 56 -12.86 -2.89 24.79
C PHE A 56 -13.67 -3.18 26.06
N GLY A 57 -14.68 -2.34 26.33
CA GLY A 57 -15.62 -2.53 27.44
C GLY A 57 -16.92 -3.24 27.05
N ASP A 58 -17.82 -3.38 28.03
CA ASP A 58 -19.13 -4.02 27.85
C ASP A 58 -20.03 -3.34 26.79
N ASN A 59 -19.76 -2.08 26.45
CA ASN A 59 -20.52 -1.30 25.46
C ASN A 59 -20.04 -1.51 24.02
N MET A 60 -18.94 -2.25 23.79
CA MET A 60 -18.36 -2.46 22.46
C MET A 60 -19.39 -3.03 21.47
N GLU A 61 -20.24 -3.97 21.89
CA GLU A 61 -21.22 -4.62 21.02
C GLU A 61 -22.26 -3.65 20.42
N ASN A 62 -22.46 -2.49 21.06
CA ASN A 62 -23.42 -1.51 20.58
C ASN A 62 -23.01 -0.85 19.26
N ASP A 63 -21.70 -0.74 19.01
CA ASP A 63 -21.16 -0.11 17.80
C ASP A 63 -21.30 -1.01 16.57
N TYR A 64 -21.40 -2.33 16.77
CA TYR A 64 -21.51 -3.32 15.69
C TYR A 64 -22.95 -3.72 15.36
N ARG A 65 -23.95 -3.05 15.94
CA ARG A 65 -25.35 -3.35 15.65
C ARG A 65 -25.66 -3.08 14.17
N PRO A 66 -26.38 -3.98 13.49
CA PRO A 66 -26.74 -3.76 12.09
C PRO A 66 -27.70 -2.57 11.95
N MET A 67 -27.47 -1.73 10.95
CA MET A 67 -28.29 -0.58 10.61
C MET A 67 -28.66 -0.65 9.12
N PRO A 68 -29.73 -1.38 8.74
CA PRO A 68 -30.01 -1.72 7.33
C PRO A 68 -30.13 -0.55 6.35
N GLY A 69 -30.44 0.66 6.84
CA GLY A 69 -30.51 1.88 6.03
C GLY A 69 -29.15 2.57 5.78
N LEU A 70 -28.11 2.20 6.53
CA LEU A 70 -26.73 2.68 6.37
C LEU A 70 -25.80 1.56 5.87
N ASP A 71 -26.17 0.31 6.11
CA ASP A 71 -25.41 -0.88 5.69
C ASP A 71 -25.46 -1.14 4.17
N ARG A 72 -26.21 -0.33 3.42
CA ARG A 72 -26.38 -0.45 1.97
C ARG A 72 -26.16 0.90 1.31
N TYR A 73 -25.47 0.88 0.17
CA TYR A 73 -25.37 2.06 -0.69
C TYR A 73 -26.76 2.50 -1.17
N ASP A 74 -26.90 3.80 -1.35
CA ASP A 74 -28.09 4.41 -1.95
C ASP A 74 -28.14 4.09 -3.45
N ILE A 75 -29.30 3.62 -3.91
CA ILE A 75 -29.53 3.17 -5.28
C ILE A 75 -29.89 4.35 -6.18
N ASP A 76 -30.41 5.45 -5.63
CA ASP A 76 -30.93 6.57 -6.42
C ASP A 76 -29.83 7.30 -7.23
N ASN A 77 -28.55 7.09 -6.88
CA ASN A 77 -27.39 7.68 -7.55
C ASN A 77 -26.61 6.71 -8.45
N LEU A 78 -27.10 5.48 -8.62
CA LEU A 78 -26.48 4.49 -9.49
C LEU A 78 -27.10 4.54 -10.89
N ASP A 79 -26.27 4.67 -11.92
CA ASP A 79 -26.67 4.47 -13.31
C ASP A 79 -26.56 2.99 -13.71
N GLU A 80 -27.14 2.66 -14.87
CA GLU A 80 -27.12 1.31 -15.46
C GLU A 80 -26.13 1.21 -16.63
N GLU A 81 -25.20 2.16 -16.75
CA GLU A 81 -24.26 2.23 -17.87
C GLU A 81 -23.10 1.24 -17.70
N GLU A 82 -22.68 0.62 -18.80
CA GLU A 82 -21.49 -0.24 -18.82
C GLU A 82 -20.27 0.61 -19.19
N TYR A 83 -19.24 0.57 -18.34
CA TYR A 83 -18.00 1.32 -18.54
C TYR A 83 -16.86 0.40 -18.95
N ASP A 84 -16.12 0.84 -19.97
CA ASP A 84 -14.88 0.17 -20.37
C ASP A 84 -13.76 0.41 -19.34
N ILE A 85 -12.89 -0.59 -19.20
CA ILE A 85 -11.67 -0.45 -18.39
C ILE A 85 -10.74 0.55 -19.05
N MET A 86 -10.11 1.41 -18.23
CA MET A 86 -9.13 2.39 -18.69
C MET A 86 -7.99 1.74 -19.49
N SER A 87 -7.67 2.30 -20.67
CA SER A 87 -6.56 1.80 -21.47
C SER A 87 -5.22 2.09 -20.80
N GLU A 88 -4.19 1.31 -21.14
CA GLU A 88 -2.83 1.50 -20.62
C GLU A 88 -2.26 2.91 -20.90
N ASN A 89 -2.62 3.50 -22.03
CA ASN A 89 -2.17 4.85 -22.38
C ASN A 89 -2.89 5.90 -21.53
N ASP A 90 -4.19 5.74 -21.31
CA ASP A 90 -4.98 6.67 -20.50
C ASP A 90 -4.53 6.63 -19.05
N ARG A 91 -4.23 5.43 -18.53
CA ARG A 91 -3.65 5.24 -17.20
C ARG A 91 -2.34 5.99 -17.06
N ARG A 92 -1.41 5.82 -18.00
CA ARG A 92 -0.12 6.52 -17.98
C ARG A 92 -0.30 8.04 -18.03
N ALA A 93 -1.22 8.53 -18.85
CA ALA A 93 -1.50 9.96 -18.95
C ALA A 93 -2.04 10.53 -17.62
N ALA A 94 -2.99 9.84 -16.99
CA ALA A 94 -3.53 10.21 -15.68
C ALA A 94 -2.43 10.21 -14.60
N GLU A 95 -1.56 9.19 -14.58
CA GLU A 95 -0.44 9.11 -13.64
C GLU A 95 0.60 10.23 -13.84
N GLU A 96 0.88 10.62 -15.08
CA GLU A 96 1.77 11.74 -15.37
C GLU A 96 1.19 13.07 -14.86
N GLU A 97 -0.13 13.27 -15.01
CA GLU A 97 -0.82 14.44 -14.48
C GLU A 97 -0.77 14.48 -12.94
N LEU A 98 -1.11 13.37 -12.28
CA LEU A 98 -1.05 13.25 -10.82
C LEU A 98 0.38 13.49 -10.32
N ARG A 99 1.40 12.94 -10.99
CA ARG A 99 2.80 13.15 -10.64
C ARG A 99 3.22 14.61 -10.80
N ARG A 100 2.75 15.30 -11.84
CA ARG A 100 3.01 16.74 -12.02
C ARG A 100 2.41 17.54 -10.86
N ARG A 101 1.14 17.28 -10.55
CA ARG A 101 0.41 17.93 -9.44
C ARG A 101 1.12 17.68 -8.10
N ASP A 102 1.53 16.44 -7.82
CA ASP A 102 2.17 16.08 -6.55
C ASP A 102 3.56 16.72 -6.40
N ARG A 103 4.29 16.95 -7.51
CA ARG A 103 5.53 17.75 -7.51
C ARG A 103 5.26 19.23 -7.21
N GLU A 104 4.23 19.80 -7.82
CA GLU A 104 3.83 21.19 -7.62
C GLU A 104 3.36 21.45 -6.17
N MET A 105 2.63 20.50 -5.58
CA MET A 105 2.18 20.55 -4.19
C MET A 105 3.26 20.13 -3.18
N GLY A 106 4.46 19.72 -3.65
CA GLY A 106 5.55 19.29 -2.78
C GLY A 106 5.27 18.00 -1.99
N ILE A 107 4.32 17.19 -2.46
CA ILE A 107 3.94 15.89 -1.86
C ILE A 107 4.96 14.81 -2.24
N THR A 108 5.70 14.98 -3.34
CA THR A 108 6.76 14.05 -3.72
C THR A 108 7.91 14.10 -2.71
N ARG A 109 7.86 13.14 -1.78
CA ARG A 109 8.89 12.68 -0.84
C ARG A 109 9.99 13.70 -0.53
N ARG A 110 9.70 14.50 0.50
CA ARG A 110 10.68 15.31 1.22
C ARG A 110 11.83 14.44 1.78
N ASP A 111 11.63 13.13 1.86
CA ASP A 111 12.48 12.16 2.57
C ASP A 111 13.40 11.34 1.64
N ASP A 112 13.25 11.37 0.31
CA ASP A 112 14.20 10.69 -0.59
C ASP A 112 15.58 11.39 -0.65
N ARG A 113 15.69 12.59 -0.04
CA ARG A 113 16.96 13.28 0.16
C ARG A 113 17.71 12.78 1.40
N GLU A 114 17.06 12.02 2.28
CA GLU A 114 17.62 11.40 3.49
C GLU A 114 17.86 9.89 3.35
N LEU A 115 17.41 9.26 2.25
CA LEU A 115 17.73 7.86 1.89
C LEU A 115 19.17 7.62 1.45
N PHE A 116 20.04 8.63 1.58
CA PHE A 116 21.48 8.39 1.67
C PHE A 116 21.80 8.40 3.16
N TYR A 117 22.04 7.22 3.72
CA TYR A 117 22.91 7.08 4.88
C TYR A 117 23.95 8.19 4.86
N ASP A 118 24.04 8.93 5.96
CA ASP A 118 25.06 9.93 6.19
C ASP A 118 26.41 9.33 5.79
N LYS A 119 26.91 9.64 4.58
CA LYS A 119 28.19 9.19 4.02
C LYS A 119 29.31 9.96 4.72
N SER A 120 29.27 9.91 6.03
CA SER A 120 30.04 10.69 6.96
C SER A 120 30.79 9.77 7.93
N ASP A 121 30.64 8.44 7.77
CA ASP A 121 31.42 7.43 8.49
C ASP A 121 31.83 6.22 7.63
N GLU A 122 32.25 6.45 6.38
CA GLU A 122 33.06 5.44 5.67
C GLU A 122 34.06 6.12 4.71
N GLU A 123 35.30 6.17 5.18
CA GLU A 123 36.56 6.35 4.44
C GLU A 123 36.83 7.66 3.68
N GLU A 124 37.59 8.51 4.36
CA GLU A 124 38.67 9.32 3.80
C GLU A 124 39.33 8.65 2.57
N GLU A 125 39.00 9.05 1.33
CA GLU A 125 39.97 9.07 0.21
C GLU A 125 39.56 10.00 -0.98
N PRO A 126 40.55 10.66 -1.64
CA PRO A 126 40.34 11.94 -2.34
C PRO A 126 40.19 11.79 -3.86
N GLN A 127 39.02 11.39 -4.37
CA GLN A 127 38.79 11.29 -5.84
C GLN A 127 38.39 12.62 -6.51
N HIS A 128 38.21 13.69 -5.75
CA HIS A 128 37.64 14.96 -6.27
C HIS A 128 38.66 15.97 -6.83
N LYS A 129 39.89 15.56 -7.17
CA LYS A 129 40.94 16.47 -7.70
C LYS A 129 41.28 16.32 -9.19
N ARG A 130 40.58 15.49 -9.96
CA ARG A 130 40.92 15.32 -11.40
C ARG A 130 40.19 16.27 -12.35
N ARG A 131 39.21 17.04 -11.89
CA ARG A 131 38.38 17.91 -12.76
C ARG A 131 38.70 19.41 -12.70
N ARG A 132 39.82 19.79 -12.09
CA ARG A 132 40.31 21.19 -12.05
C ARG A 132 41.67 21.41 -12.74
N ALA A 133 42.30 20.38 -13.27
CA ALA A 133 43.58 20.51 -13.98
C ALA A 133 43.44 20.88 -15.48
N GLU A 134 42.25 20.74 -16.06
CA GLU A 134 42.05 20.88 -17.52
C GLU A 134 41.69 22.31 -17.98
N LYS A 135 41.70 23.31 -17.08
CA LYS A 135 41.40 24.72 -17.39
C LYS A 135 42.57 25.67 -17.10
N GLY A 136 43.80 25.16 -17.15
CA GLY A 136 45.02 25.89 -16.78
C GLY A 136 46.16 25.86 -17.81
N GLU A 137 45.99 25.24 -18.98
CA GLU A 137 47.04 25.17 -20.01
C GLU A 137 46.48 25.53 -21.40
N SER A 138 46.09 26.80 -21.58
CA SER A 138 45.91 27.34 -22.94
C SER A 138 46.09 28.85 -22.99
N TYR A 139 47.21 29.36 -22.46
CA TYR A 139 47.75 30.68 -22.84
C TYR A 139 49.27 30.70 -22.61
N ARG A 140 50.05 30.49 -23.68
CA ARG A 140 51.42 30.99 -23.80
C ARG A 140 51.72 31.20 -25.28
N TRP A 141 52.04 32.45 -25.62
CA TRP A 141 52.40 32.98 -26.93
C TRP A 141 53.72 32.39 -27.45
#